data_AF-S0F8S3-F1
#
_entry.id   AF-S0F8S3-F1
#
_cell.length_a   1.000
_cell.length_b   1.000
_cell.length_c   1.000
_cell.angle_alpha   90.00
_cell.angle_beta   90.00
_cell.angle_gamma   90.00
#
_symmetry.space_group_name_H-M   'P 1'
#
loop_
_entity.id
_entity.type
_entity.pdbx_description
1 polymer ?
#
loop_
_entity_poly.entity_id
_entity_poly.type
_entity_poly.pdbx_seq_one_letter_code
_entity_poly.pdbx_strand_id
1 'polypeptide(L)'
;MAAEILLEINGHKYNASGFSYDFYQVPDFKGKSVTGIKGGDIHVVLDSSYDNSILETMLSDKTRKVPCVPWEEYEPCPVSGRIQFVQDDVHVFRELAFEEAYITRYKEKMDANGYPMSILLTISTLRLDINKFVRMDRRPETTYGFGWVRFKEKEVEKSPMSKSYAEPMVLVTSVKGKETALPNEKVKYEVTGYNISNVKDKDRKRVKWDIVVEGKQEKQKEQGEVLHLQIKEEWVGKEITVMPYLKQATTKTSVKTEVLYEPQVRLIITNQVTGYTIQRLKGDSDMFSKNVVIIPTYRVDVFNYEKCEKKLEFSFNVTRDAWYNLGVENGKHKILNRAFIPADWSKNLYGAMWIPSYPRFSGMGAFILTRYGERKLPAKPLLTQKTLEGKSIDSPRNDENFASDVMIHVSGVYEIFGIDYLGGSYGCFGFIPDDDIYGTIEKAKKALEKNLYAQVTSNEEWKKVTNRILELSFPQKKKIQILLEEYKPKFIY
;
A
#
# COMPACT_ATOMS: atom_id res chain seq x y z
N MET A 1 31.83 -21.73 -26.41
CA MET A 1 32.04 -20.32 -26.80
C MET A 1 30.92 -19.50 -26.17
N ALA A 2 31.14 -18.23 -25.81
CA ALA A 2 30.04 -17.40 -25.34
C ALA A 2 28.99 -17.28 -26.45
N ALA A 3 27.72 -17.45 -26.10
CA ALA A 3 26.61 -17.18 -27.02
C ALA A 3 26.31 -15.68 -27.06
N GLU A 4 26.51 -14.98 -25.94
CA GLU A 4 26.21 -13.56 -25.80
C GLU A 4 27.20 -12.87 -24.84
N ILE A 5 27.51 -11.60 -25.10
CA ILE A 5 28.26 -10.72 -24.21
C ILE A 5 27.32 -9.56 -23.83
N LEU A 6 27.03 -9.44 -22.54
CA LEU A 6 26.09 -8.44 -22.01
C LEU A 6 26.85 -7.40 -21.19
N LEU A 7 26.73 -6.13 -21.58
CA LEU A 7 27.21 -4.98 -20.81
C LEU A 7 26.03 -4.38 -20.04
N GLU A 8 26.19 -4.21 -18.73
CA GLU A 8 25.25 -3.48 -17.87
C GLU A 8 25.92 -2.27 -17.24
N ILE A 9 25.40 -1.06 -17.48
CA ILE A 9 25.87 0.20 -16.90
C ILE A 9 24.65 0.99 -16.42
N ASN A 10 24.67 1.47 -15.17
CA ASN A 10 23.58 2.29 -14.60
C ASN A 10 22.17 1.66 -14.73
N GLY A 11 22.07 0.32 -14.78
CA GLY A 11 20.81 -0.41 -14.94
C GLY A 11 20.35 -0.61 -16.38
N HIS A 12 21.05 -0.05 -17.37
CA HIS A 12 20.82 -0.30 -18.79
C HIS A 12 21.65 -1.48 -19.27
N LYS A 13 21.08 -2.33 -20.12
CA LYS A 13 21.72 -3.54 -20.66
C LYS A 13 21.92 -3.40 -22.17
N TYR A 14 23.11 -3.78 -22.63
CA TYR A 14 23.51 -3.70 -24.04
C TYR A 14 24.15 -5.00 -24.49
N ASN A 15 23.82 -5.41 -25.72
CA ASN A 15 24.45 -6.55 -26.36
C ASN A 15 25.76 -6.08 -27.00
N ALA A 16 26.85 -6.75 -26.64
CA ALA A 16 28.17 -6.45 -27.16
C ALA A 16 28.59 -7.50 -28.20
N SER A 17 28.98 -7.02 -29.38
CA SER A 17 29.54 -7.84 -30.46
C SER A 17 31.05 -8.05 -30.28
N GLY A 18 31.71 -7.25 -29.44
CA GLY A 18 33.13 -7.40 -29.14
C GLY A 18 33.52 -6.82 -27.79
N PHE A 19 34.55 -7.40 -27.18
CA PHE A 19 35.08 -6.97 -25.90
C PHE A 19 36.58 -7.27 -25.80
N SER A 20 37.35 -6.31 -25.28
CA SER A 20 38.75 -6.52 -24.91
C SER A 20 39.15 -5.68 -23.70
N TYR A 21 40.13 -6.18 -22.96
CA TYR A 21 40.85 -5.46 -21.92
C TYR A 21 42.24 -6.08 -21.83
N ASP A 22 43.23 -5.27 -21.48
CA ASP A 22 44.60 -5.73 -21.37
C ASP A 22 45.31 -5.11 -20.16
N PHE A 23 46.27 -5.88 -19.65
CA PHE A 23 47.19 -5.46 -18.61
C PHE A 23 48.60 -5.76 -19.08
N TYR A 24 49.53 -4.83 -18.89
CA TYR A 24 50.91 -4.98 -19.34
C TYR A 24 51.93 -4.40 -18.35
N GLN A 25 53.16 -4.90 -18.44
CA GLN A 25 54.32 -4.38 -17.71
C GLN A 25 55.46 -4.14 -18.69
N VAL A 26 56.23 -3.09 -18.48
CA VAL A 26 57.38 -2.79 -19.32
C VAL A 26 58.61 -3.52 -18.77
N PRO A 27 59.27 -4.39 -19.57
CA PRO A 27 60.52 -5.03 -19.18
C PRO A 27 61.72 -4.11 -19.42
N ASP A 28 62.81 -4.34 -18.68
CA ASP A 28 64.13 -3.81 -19.02
C ASP A 28 64.76 -4.60 -20.18
N PHE A 29 65.96 -4.18 -20.60
CA PHE A 29 66.73 -4.84 -21.67
C PHE A 29 67.12 -6.31 -21.35
N LYS A 30 66.92 -6.78 -20.11
CA LYS A 30 67.14 -8.17 -19.69
C LYS A 30 65.84 -8.96 -19.56
N GLY A 31 64.69 -8.37 -19.89
CA GLY A 31 63.37 -9.00 -19.79
C GLY A 31 62.72 -8.92 -18.41
N LYS A 32 63.30 -8.22 -17.43
CA LYS A 32 62.73 -8.08 -16.08
C LYS A 32 61.75 -6.92 -16.03
N SER A 33 60.54 -7.13 -15.51
CA SER A 33 59.56 -6.06 -15.34
C SER A 33 60.09 -4.95 -14.43
N VAL A 34 60.14 -3.71 -14.95
CA VAL A 34 60.60 -2.53 -14.21
C VAL A 34 59.46 -1.57 -13.84
N THR A 35 58.24 -1.84 -14.32
CA THR A 35 57.05 -1.06 -13.96
C THR A 35 56.03 -1.88 -13.19
N GLY A 36 55.15 -1.18 -12.47
CA GLY A 36 53.87 -1.76 -12.03
C GLY A 36 53.00 -2.20 -13.21
N ILE A 37 51.89 -2.88 -12.91
CA ILE A 37 50.90 -3.33 -13.91
C ILE A 37 50.16 -2.11 -14.45
N LYS A 38 50.20 -1.89 -15.76
CA LYS A 38 49.53 -0.80 -16.49
C LYS A 38 48.37 -1.35 -17.33
N GLY A 39 47.56 -0.46 -17.91
CA GLY A 39 46.38 -0.81 -18.72
C GLY A 39 45.09 -0.82 -17.89
N GLY A 40 44.22 -1.79 -18.14
CA GLY A 40 42.95 -1.98 -17.45
C GLY A 40 41.80 -1.11 -17.96
N ASP A 41 41.98 -0.47 -19.12
CA ASP A 41 40.87 0.13 -19.85
C ASP A 41 40.10 -0.98 -20.56
N ILE A 42 38.78 -0.88 -20.50
CA ILE A 42 37.86 -1.84 -21.10
C ILE A 42 37.39 -1.26 -22.42
N HIS A 43 37.49 -2.04 -23.49
CA HIS A 43 36.95 -1.71 -24.80
C HIS A 43 35.77 -2.61 -25.11
N VAL A 44 34.64 -2.01 -25.47
CA VAL A 44 33.41 -2.73 -25.84
C VAL A 44 32.94 -2.24 -27.20
N VAL A 45 32.54 -3.18 -28.06
CA VAL A 45 31.85 -2.90 -29.31
C VAL A 45 30.39 -3.29 -29.13
N LEU A 46 29.49 -2.32 -29.23
CA LEU A 46 28.05 -2.50 -29.18
C LEU A 46 27.46 -2.34 -30.57
N ASP A 47 26.33 -2.99 -30.81
CA ASP A 47 25.50 -2.67 -31.96
C ASP A 47 24.77 -1.35 -31.68
N SER A 48 24.83 -0.42 -32.63
CA SER A 48 24.14 0.86 -32.47
C SER A 48 22.62 0.68 -32.57
N SER A 49 21.90 1.46 -31.78
CA SER A 49 20.44 1.53 -31.78
C SER A 49 19.99 2.99 -31.64
N TYR A 50 18.69 3.24 -31.48
CA TYR A 50 18.16 4.58 -31.19
C TYR A 50 18.47 5.06 -29.75
N ASP A 51 19.11 4.23 -28.91
CA ASP A 51 19.42 4.54 -27.52
C ASP A 51 20.70 5.37 -27.38
N ASN A 52 20.55 6.63 -26.95
CA ASN A 52 21.65 7.56 -26.70
C ASN A 52 22.09 7.61 -25.21
N SER A 53 21.53 6.77 -24.34
CA SER A 53 21.76 6.83 -22.89
C SER A 53 23.24 6.74 -22.47
N ILE A 54 24.06 6.00 -23.21
CA ILE A 54 25.52 5.90 -22.95
C ILE A 54 26.23 7.23 -23.25
N LEU A 55 25.87 7.88 -24.36
CA LEU A 55 26.42 9.18 -24.73
C LEU A 55 25.97 10.25 -23.73
N GLU A 56 24.69 10.24 -23.35
CA GLU A 56 24.14 11.11 -22.30
C GLU A 56 24.86 10.89 -20.96
N THR A 57 25.21 9.65 -20.62
CA THR A 57 26.00 9.35 -19.41
C THR A 57 27.41 9.97 -19.49
N MET A 58 28.05 9.92 -20.67
CA MET A 58 29.36 10.56 -20.90
C MET A 58 29.27 12.10 -20.87
N LEU A 59 28.17 12.67 -21.38
CA LEU A 59 27.92 14.12 -21.42
C LEU A 59 27.30 14.68 -20.13
N SER A 60 26.90 13.81 -19.20
CA SER A 60 26.24 14.24 -17.98
C SER A 60 27.24 15.00 -17.09
N ASP A 61 27.06 16.31 -17.01
CA ASP A 61 27.69 17.10 -15.97
C ASP A 61 27.20 16.63 -14.60
N LYS A 62 28.13 16.38 -13.67
CA LYS A 62 28.06 16.74 -12.24
C LYS A 62 29.11 15.98 -11.42
N THR A 63 29.73 16.71 -10.48
CA THR A 63 29.73 16.42 -9.03
C THR A 63 30.80 17.24 -8.29
N ARG A 64 31.95 17.51 -8.92
CA ARG A 64 33.09 18.20 -8.28
C ARG A 64 33.87 19.04 -9.29
N LYS A 65 34.27 20.26 -8.92
CA LYS A 65 35.13 21.10 -9.77
C LYS A 65 36.50 20.43 -9.92
N VAL A 66 36.96 20.25 -11.16
CA VAL A 66 38.28 19.71 -11.48
C VAL A 66 39.34 20.65 -10.90
N PRO A 67 40.15 20.24 -9.90
CA PRO A 67 41.04 21.16 -9.17
C PRO A 67 42.22 21.67 -10.01
N CYS A 68 42.54 20.98 -11.11
CA CYS A 68 43.76 21.16 -11.88
C CYS A 68 43.59 21.94 -13.19
N VAL A 69 42.38 22.39 -13.54
CA VAL A 69 42.15 23.27 -14.69
C VAL A 69 41.70 24.68 -14.26
N PRO A 70 42.15 25.73 -14.96
CA PRO A 70 41.82 27.11 -14.60
C PRO A 70 40.41 27.57 -15.02
N TRP A 71 39.68 26.82 -15.86
CA TRP A 71 38.28 27.08 -16.21
C TRP A 71 37.30 26.23 -15.41
N GLU A 72 36.01 26.55 -15.49
CA GLU A 72 34.96 25.82 -14.76
C GLU A 72 34.66 24.49 -15.46
N GLU A 73 35.34 23.44 -15.02
CA GLU A 73 35.15 22.07 -15.50
C GLU A 73 34.80 21.16 -14.34
N TYR A 74 33.89 20.22 -14.56
CA TYR A 74 33.39 19.30 -13.54
C TYR A 74 33.77 17.87 -13.88
N GLU A 75 34.12 17.09 -12.88
CA GLU A 75 34.34 15.65 -13.06
C GLU A 75 33.02 14.99 -13.50
N PRO A 76 33.01 14.16 -14.56
CA PRO A 76 31.82 13.40 -14.93
C PRO A 76 31.43 12.44 -13.80
N CYS A 77 30.15 12.14 -13.66
CA CYS A 77 29.70 11.23 -12.60
C CYS A 77 30.25 9.81 -12.86
N PRO A 78 30.94 9.18 -11.90
CA PRO A 78 31.46 7.84 -12.08
C PRO A 78 30.32 6.82 -12.24
N VAL A 79 30.53 5.85 -13.12
CA VAL A 79 29.58 4.75 -13.38
C VAL A 79 30.07 3.45 -12.78
N SER A 80 29.13 2.56 -12.45
CA SER A 80 29.43 1.18 -12.09
C SER A 80 28.67 0.24 -13.00
N GLY A 81 29.23 -0.93 -13.24
CA GLY A 81 28.69 -1.86 -14.21
C GLY A 81 29.31 -3.24 -14.17
N ARG A 82 28.81 -4.10 -15.05
CA ARG A 82 29.34 -5.46 -15.24
C ARG A 82 29.25 -5.90 -16.69
N ILE A 83 30.14 -6.79 -17.07
CA ILE A 83 30.19 -7.46 -18.38
C ILE A 83 30.10 -8.95 -18.14
N GLN A 84 29.06 -9.58 -18.67
CA GLN A 84 28.75 -10.98 -18.48
C GLN A 84 28.88 -11.73 -19.79
N PHE A 85 29.56 -12.87 -19.75
CA PHE A 85 29.65 -13.80 -20.87
C PHE A 85 28.70 -14.95 -20.60
N VAL A 86 27.64 -15.02 -21.39
CA VAL A 86 26.56 -15.99 -21.22
C VAL A 86 26.73 -17.12 -22.22
N GLN A 87 26.57 -18.35 -21.73
CA GLN A 87 26.48 -19.56 -22.52
C GLN A 87 25.08 -20.17 -22.33
N ASP A 88 24.45 -20.53 -23.45
CA ASP A 88 23.15 -21.22 -23.51
C ASP A 88 22.03 -20.52 -22.69
N ASP A 89 21.98 -19.19 -22.74
CA ASP A 89 20.97 -18.29 -22.11
C ASP A 89 20.79 -18.38 -20.59
N VAL A 90 21.54 -19.25 -19.90
CA VAL A 90 21.35 -19.52 -18.47
C VAL A 90 22.67 -19.46 -17.68
N HIS A 91 23.80 -19.76 -18.31
CA HIS A 91 25.07 -19.90 -17.61
C HIS A 91 26.02 -18.72 -17.87
N VAL A 92 26.20 -17.86 -16.87
CA VAL A 92 27.28 -16.86 -16.86
C VAL A 92 28.59 -17.55 -16.47
N PHE A 93 29.46 -17.82 -17.45
CA PHE A 93 30.73 -18.51 -17.18
C PHE A 93 31.88 -17.53 -16.89
N ARG A 94 31.72 -16.24 -17.26
CA ARG A 94 32.67 -15.18 -16.96
C ARG A 94 31.95 -13.87 -16.69
N GLU A 95 32.44 -13.12 -15.71
CA GLU A 95 31.92 -11.83 -15.29
C GLU A 95 33.11 -10.88 -14.99
N LEU A 96 33.06 -9.67 -15.54
CA LEU A 96 33.88 -8.55 -15.09
C LEU A 96 32.96 -7.51 -14.47
N ALA A 97 33.17 -7.17 -13.21
CA ALA A 97 32.47 -6.08 -12.54
C ALA A 97 33.43 -4.91 -12.31
N PHE A 98 32.97 -3.68 -12.52
CA PHE A 98 33.75 -2.48 -12.30
C PHE A 98 32.99 -1.46 -11.46
N GLU A 99 33.72 -0.78 -10.59
CA GLU A 99 33.23 0.29 -9.73
C GLU A 99 34.07 1.55 -10.00
N GLU A 100 33.45 2.72 -9.82
CA GLU A 100 34.07 4.03 -10.02
C GLU A 100 34.78 4.14 -11.40
N ALA A 101 34.03 3.92 -12.47
CA ALA A 101 34.52 3.95 -13.84
C ALA A 101 34.07 5.18 -14.62
N TYR A 102 34.80 5.52 -15.68
CA TYR A 102 34.52 6.67 -16.53
C TYR A 102 34.52 6.26 -18.00
N ILE A 103 33.52 6.71 -18.75
CA ILE A 103 33.48 6.55 -20.21
C ILE A 103 34.41 7.59 -20.80
N THR A 104 35.60 7.17 -21.25
CA THR A 104 36.64 8.07 -21.77
C THR A 104 36.57 8.23 -23.28
N ARG A 105 35.86 7.34 -23.97
CA ARG A 105 35.66 7.41 -25.41
C ARG A 105 34.31 6.82 -25.79
N TYR A 106 33.57 7.60 -26.58
CA TYR A 106 32.42 7.15 -27.36
C TYR A 106 32.73 7.39 -28.84
N LYS A 107 32.72 6.34 -29.66
CA LYS A 107 32.88 6.46 -31.12
C LYS A 107 31.84 5.60 -31.82
N GLU A 108 30.86 6.25 -32.42
CA GLU A 108 29.88 5.61 -33.28
C GLU A 108 30.34 5.66 -34.74
N LYS A 109 30.19 4.54 -35.47
CA LYS A 109 30.58 4.44 -36.88
C LYS A 109 29.56 3.63 -37.66
N MET A 110 29.38 4.01 -38.92
CA MET A 110 28.67 3.25 -39.95
C MET A 110 29.52 3.32 -41.23
N ASP A 111 29.60 2.23 -41.98
CA ASP A 111 30.14 2.23 -43.33
C ASP A 111 29.07 1.80 -44.33
N ALA A 112 29.23 2.21 -45.60
CA ALA A 112 28.29 1.90 -46.66
C ALA A 112 28.45 0.45 -47.20
N ASN A 113 29.34 -0.36 -46.60
CA ASN A 113 29.71 -1.68 -47.11
C ASN A 113 28.85 -2.81 -46.51
N GLY A 114 27.75 -2.47 -45.83
CA GLY A 114 26.79 -3.43 -45.28
C GLY A 114 27.09 -3.92 -43.87
N TYR A 115 28.10 -3.34 -43.18
CA TYR A 115 28.30 -3.60 -41.76
C TYR A 115 27.27 -2.82 -40.93
N PRO A 116 26.65 -3.44 -39.90
CA PRO A 116 25.75 -2.73 -39.02
C PRO A 116 26.46 -1.59 -38.31
N MET A 117 25.73 -0.51 -38.05
CA MET A 117 26.24 0.62 -37.28
C MET A 117 26.68 0.13 -35.89
N SER A 118 27.85 0.58 -35.43
CA SER A 118 28.47 0.08 -34.20
C SER A 118 29.02 1.22 -33.34
N ILE A 119 28.99 1.02 -32.04
CA ILE A 119 29.51 1.95 -31.04
C ILE A 119 30.75 1.30 -30.40
N LEU A 120 31.90 1.97 -30.51
CA LEU A 120 33.12 1.63 -29.77
C LEU A 120 33.19 2.47 -28.50
N LEU A 121 33.14 1.81 -27.36
CA LEU A 121 33.28 2.40 -26.03
C LEU A 121 34.63 2.08 -25.42
N THR A 122 35.25 3.08 -24.77
CA THR A 122 36.37 2.86 -23.84
C THR A 122 35.94 3.28 -22.43
N ILE A 123 36.09 2.37 -21.48
CA ILE A 123 35.74 2.55 -20.07
C ILE A 123 37.02 2.43 -19.23
N SER A 124 37.35 3.49 -18.52
CA SER A 124 38.50 3.56 -17.62
C SER A 124 38.04 3.29 -16.19
N THR A 125 38.56 2.25 -15.54
CA THR A 125 38.04 1.76 -14.24
C THR A 125 39.01 2.05 -13.10
N LEU A 126 38.52 2.44 -11.92
CA LEU A 126 39.33 2.54 -10.69
C LEU A 126 39.41 1.22 -9.93
N ARG A 127 38.35 0.41 -10.02
CA ARG A 127 38.28 -0.94 -9.46
C ARG A 127 37.72 -1.92 -10.48
N LEU A 128 38.36 -3.07 -10.58
CA LEU A 128 37.98 -4.17 -11.46
C LEU A 128 37.99 -5.51 -10.73
N ASP A 129 36.86 -6.21 -10.80
CA ASP A 129 36.65 -7.56 -10.29
C ASP A 129 36.47 -8.53 -11.45
N ILE A 130 37.35 -9.54 -11.54
CA ILE A 130 37.27 -10.59 -12.56
C ILE A 130 36.80 -11.88 -11.88
N ASN A 131 35.62 -12.36 -12.27
CA ASN A 131 34.94 -13.56 -11.75
C ASN A 131 34.81 -13.60 -10.22
N LYS A 132 34.85 -12.44 -9.52
CA LYS A 132 34.90 -12.34 -8.05
C LYS A 132 36.14 -12.97 -7.40
N PHE A 133 37.10 -13.48 -8.17
CA PHE A 133 38.32 -14.13 -7.68
C PHE A 133 39.56 -13.22 -7.74
N VAL A 134 39.60 -12.31 -8.71
CA VAL A 134 40.69 -11.36 -8.88
C VAL A 134 40.12 -9.95 -8.79
N ARG A 135 40.32 -9.32 -7.63
CA ARG A 135 40.00 -7.91 -7.39
C ARG A 135 41.25 -7.07 -7.55
N MET A 136 41.16 -6.02 -8.34
CA MET A 136 42.25 -5.09 -8.60
C MET A 136 41.78 -3.65 -8.35
N ASP A 137 42.64 -2.84 -7.73
CA ASP A 137 42.41 -1.42 -7.51
C ASP A 137 43.55 -0.61 -8.17
N ARG A 138 43.24 0.55 -8.76
CA ARG A 138 44.25 1.52 -9.20
C ARG A 138 44.92 2.19 -8.00
N ARG A 139 46.24 2.39 -8.05
CA ARG A 139 47.01 3.08 -6.99
C ARG A 139 46.94 4.62 -7.14
N PRO A 140 46.36 5.37 -6.21
CA PRO A 140 46.39 6.84 -6.26
C PRO A 140 47.72 7.43 -5.76
N GLU A 141 48.49 6.73 -4.92
CA GLU A 141 49.60 7.34 -4.15
C GLU A 141 51.01 7.22 -4.76
N THR A 142 51.16 6.70 -5.98
CA THR A 142 52.47 6.69 -6.66
C THR A 142 52.57 7.85 -7.63
N THR A 143 53.74 8.49 -7.71
CA THR A 143 54.06 9.73 -8.46
C THR A 143 53.70 9.72 -9.95
N TYR A 144 53.26 8.58 -10.50
CA TYR A 144 52.80 8.42 -11.87
C TYR A 144 51.49 7.62 -11.99
N GLY A 145 50.63 7.55 -10.97
CA GLY A 145 49.17 7.25 -11.03
C GLY A 145 48.59 6.07 -11.85
N PHE A 146 49.37 5.25 -12.55
CA PHE A 146 48.89 4.34 -13.62
C PHE A 146 49.06 2.85 -13.29
N GLY A 147 49.24 2.50 -12.02
CA GLY A 147 49.56 1.13 -11.58
C GLY A 147 48.39 0.39 -10.92
N TRP A 148 48.14 -0.86 -11.31
CA TRP A 148 47.20 -1.77 -10.65
C TRP A 148 47.84 -2.60 -9.54
N VAL A 149 47.06 -2.89 -8.50
CA VAL A 149 47.40 -3.89 -7.48
C VAL A 149 46.30 -4.88 -7.28
N ARG A 150 46.67 -6.16 -7.11
CA ARG A 150 45.76 -7.16 -6.56
C ARG A 150 45.39 -6.74 -5.15
N PHE A 151 44.10 -6.66 -4.89
CA PHE A 151 43.56 -6.47 -3.55
C PHE A 151 44.03 -7.63 -2.68
N LYS A 152 44.81 -7.32 -1.64
CA LYS A 152 45.12 -8.24 -0.56
C LYS A 152 44.32 -7.77 0.65
N GLU A 153 43.50 -8.64 1.23
CA GLU A 153 43.02 -8.41 2.59
C GLU A 153 44.26 -8.23 3.47
N LYS A 154 44.34 -7.12 4.19
CA LYS A 154 45.40 -6.93 5.17
C LYS A 154 45.16 -7.95 6.29
N GLU A 155 45.92 -9.05 6.28
CA GLU A 155 46.14 -9.85 7.47
C GLU A 155 46.75 -8.94 8.54
N VAL A 156 46.03 -8.79 9.65
CA VAL A 156 46.46 -7.94 10.76
C VAL A 156 47.54 -8.70 11.54
N GLU A 157 48.79 -8.57 11.12
CA GLU A 157 49.93 -8.89 11.98
C GLU A 157 49.99 -7.88 13.12
N LYS A 158 49.84 -8.39 14.35
CA LYS A 158 50.00 -7.63 15.58
C LYS A 158 51.49 -7.28 15.77
N SER A 159 51.81 -5.99 15.79
CA SER A 159 53.02 -5.50 16.46
C SER A 159 52.79 -4.08 17.02
N PRO A 160 53.60 -3.64 18.00
CA PRO A 160 53.10 -2.92 19.17
C PRO A 160 53.08 -1.39 19.02
N MET A 161 52.04 -0.78 19.61
CA MET A 161 51.87 0.64 19.96
C MET A 161 52.39 1.69 18.97
N SER A 162 51.46 2.27 18.20
CA SER A 162 51.48 3.71 17.92
C SER A 162 50.08 4.30 18.10
N LYS A 163 49.94 5.12 19.15
CA LYS A 163 48.85 6.05 19.52
C LYS A 163 47.53 5.90 18.75
N SER A 164 46.52 5.39 19.45
CA SER A 164 45.13 5.28 18.99
C SER A 164 44.53 6.64 18.65
N TYR A 165 44.38 6.93 17.37
CA TYR A 165 43.27 7.75 16.91
C TYR A 165 42.08 6.82 16.76
N ALA A 166 41.13 6.90 17.68
CA ALA A 166 39.84 6.24 17.51
C ALA A 166 39.26 6.75 16.18
N GLU A 167 38.89 5.83 15.27
CA GLU A 167 38.18 6.23 14.05
C GLU A 167 36.98 7.10 14.45
N PRO A 168 36.80 8.28 13.83
CA PRO A 168 35.72 9.17 14.20
C PRO A 168 34.39 8.43 14.05
N MET A 169 33.62 8.42 15.14
CA MET A 169 32.36 7.70 15.21
C MET A 169 31.36 8.32 14.23
N VAL A 170 30.95 7.55 13.23
CA VAL A 170 29.98 7.98 12.22
C VAL A 170 28.58 8.09 12.84
N LEU A 171 27.95 9.24 12.64
CA LEU A 171 26.59 9.54 13.08
C LEU A 171 25.80 10.11 11.90
N VAL A 172 24.55 9.66 11.79
CA VAL A 172 23.57 10.27 10.88
C VAL A 172 23.19 11.64 11.46
N THR A 173 23.17 12.68 10.64
CA THR A 173 22.86 14.05 11.08
C THR A 173 21.59 14.60 10.44
N SER A 174 21.23 14.16 9.24
CA SER A 174 20.00 14.60 8.58
C SER A 174 19.31 13.50 7.78
N VAL A 175 17.99 13.64 7.67
CA VAL A 175 17.10 12.72 6.96
C VAL A 175 16.00 13.52 6.27
N LYS A 176 15.54 13.02 5.13
CA LYS A 176 14.44 13.57 4.34
C LYS A 176 13.33 12.54 4.19
N GLY A 177 12.09 12.99 4.19
CA GLY A 177 10.89 12.19 4.00
C GLY A 177 9.67 13.09 3.76
N LYS A 178 8.48 12.48 3.63
CA LYS A 178 7.23 13.25 3.53
C LYS A 178 6.77 13.75 4.89
N GLU A 179 6.19 14.96 4.92
CA GLU A 179 5.54 15.52 6.12
C GLU A 179 4.15 14.94 6.36
N THR A 180 3.47 14.48 5.30
CA THR A 180 2.15 13.84 5.40
C THR A 180 2.08 12.58 4.55
N ALA A 181 1.27 11.61 4.97
CA ALA A 181 1.06 10.36 4.23
C ALA A 181 -0.35 9.81 4.43
N LEU A 182 -0.82 8.99 3.48
CA LEU A 182 -2.09 8.27 3.58
C LEU A 182 -1.88 6.84 4.11
N PRO A 183 -2.92 6.21 4.72
CA PRO A 183 -2.85 4.80 5.07
C PRO A 183 -2.58 3.93 3.83
N ASN A 184 -1.77 2.90 4.01
CA ASN A 184 -1.29 2.00 2.95
C ASN A 184 -0.46 2.67 1.85
N GLU A 185 -0.06 3.93 2.02
CA GLU A 185 0.93 4.55 1.16
C GLU A 185 2.33 4.00 1.47
N LYS A 186 3.14 3.79 0.42
CA LYS A 186 4.55 3.44 0.56
C LYS A 186 5.39 4.71 0.47
N VAL A 187 5.96 5.16 1.59
CA VAL A 187 6.71 6.40 1.71
C VAL A 187 8.21 6.12 1.77
N LYS A 188 9.00 6.86 0.97
CA LYS A 188 10.46 6.80 0.97
C LYS A 188 11.02 7.80 1.99
N TYR A 189 11.90 7.32 2.86
CA TYR A 189 12.74 8.12 3.75
C TYR A 189 14.21 7.89 3.39
N GLU A 190 15.01 8.94 3.42
CA GLU A 190 16.39 8.90 2.93
C GLU A 190 17.33 9.71 3.83
N VAL A 191 18.43 9.10 4.24
CA VAL A 191 19.52 9.80 4.94
C VAL A 191 20.19 10.76 3.96
N THR A 192 20.31 12.02 4.37
CA THR A 192 20.89 13.08 3.53
C THR A 192 22.22 13.62 4.06
N GLY A 193 22.62 13.24 5.28
CA GLY A 193 23.80 13.81 5.90
C GLY A 193 24.34 13.02 7.07
N TYR A 194 25.65 13.17 7.26
CA TYR A 194 26.43 12.59 8.35
C TYR A 194 27.31 13.63 8.99
N ASN A 195 27.85 13.32 10.18
CA ASN A 195 28.80 14.18 10.87
C ASN A 195 30.19 14.23 10.22
N ILE A 196 30.48 13.33 9.27
CA ILE A 196 31.73 13.29 8.50
C ILE A 196 31.40 13.23 7.00
N SER A 197 32.28 13.79 6.17
CA SER A 197 32.07 13.87 4.71
C SER A 197 32.34 12.55 3.98
N ASN A 198 33.27 11.73 4.47
CA ASN A 198 33.68 10.48 3.83
C ASN A 198 33.18 9.25 4.63
N VAL A 199 31.89 8.93 4.47
CA VAL A 199 31.27 7.77 5.13
C VAL A 199 31.43 6.52 4.28
N LYS A 200 32.01 5.48 4.88
CA LYS A 200 32.23 4.16 4.26
C LYS A 200 30.89 3.47 3.95
N ASP A 201 30.80 2.76 2.83
CA ASP A 201 29.60 2.00 2.44
C ASP A 201 29.13 0.99 3.47
N LYS A 202 30.07 0.40 4.22
CA LYS A 202 29.75 -0.50 5.32
C LYS A 202 28.89 0.18 6.38
N ASP A 203 29.15 1.45 6.67
CA ASP A 203 28.37 2.22 7.63
C ASP A 203 27.03 2.64 7.02
N ARG A 204 27.02 3.10 5.76
CA ARG A 204 25.79 3.42 5.00
C ARG A 204 24.79 2.25 4.99
N LYS A 205 25.26 1.03 4.71
CA LYS A 205 24.45 -0.20 4.68
C LYS A 205 23.97 -0.66 6.07
N ARG A 206 24.58 -0.15 7.14
CA ARG A 206 24.26 -0.49 8.54
C ARG A 206 23.33 0.50 9.23
N VAL A 207 22.94 1.57 8.55
CA VAL A 207 21.96 2.52 9.09
C VAL A 207 20.69 1.75 9.44
N LYS A 208 20.27 1.87 10.69
CA LYS A 208 19.04 1.28 11.24
C LYS A 208 17.97 2.34 11.30
N TRP A 209 16.72 1.89 11.32
CA TRP A 209 15.56 2.77 11.39
C TRP A 209 14.67 2.38 12.54
N ASP A 210 14.29 3.37 13.35
CA ASP A 210 13.28 3.22 14.39
C ASP A 210 12.13 4.18 14.08
N ILE A 211 10.90 3.70 14.32
CA ILE A 211 9.68 4.47 14.13
C ILE A 211 9.00 4.60 15.48
N VAL A 212 8.64 5.81 15.87
CA VAL A 212 7.86 6.04 17.09
C VAL A 212 6.47 6.53 16.71
N VAL A 213 5.45 5.86 17.24
CA VAL A 213 4.04 6.25 17.10
C VAL A 213 3.43 6.24 18.50
N GLU A 214 2.91 7.38 18.96
CA GLU A 214 2.32 7.53 20.30
C GLU A 214 3.20 6.98 21.45
N GLY A 215 4.52 7.20 21.36
CA GLY A 215 5.48 6.75 22.36
C GLY A 215 5.87 5.26 22.28
N LYS A 216 5.25 4.47 21.40
CA LYS A 216 5.68 3.10 21.10
C LYS A 216 6.74 3.10 20.02
N GLN A 217 7.90 2.52 20.32
CA GLN A 217 9.04 2.45 19.41
C GLN A 217 9.10 1.10 18.69
N GLU A 218 9.10 1.12 17.37
CA GLU A 218 9.21 -0.05 16.49
C GLU A 218 10.53 -0.01 15.71
N LYS A 219 11.37 -1.03 15.92
CA LYS A 219 12.62 -1.18 15.16
C LYS A 219 12.34 -1.83 13.80
N GLN A 220 12.84 -1.23 12.74
CA GLN A 220 12.72 -1.79 11.40
C GLN A 220 13.81 -2.84 11.15
N LYS A 221 13.43 -3.89 10.40
CA LYS A 221 14.36 -4.94 9.96
C LYS A 221 15.25 -4.47 8.82
N GLU A 222 14.72 -3.60 7.96
CA GLU A 222 15.43 -3.04 6.82
C GLU A 222 16.56 -2.10 7.31
N GLN A 223 17.73 -2.22 6.70
CA GLN A 223 18.90 -1.39 6.98
C GLN A 223 19.41 -0.77 5.69
N GLY A 224 20.08 0.37 5.81
CA GLY A 224 20.56 1.15 4.69
C GLY A 224 20.12 2.61 4.76
N GLU A 225 20.62 3.43 3.83
CA GLU A 225 20.36 4.86 3.80
C GLU A 225 18.94 5.22 3.35
N VAL A 226 18.21 4.25 2.80
CA VAL A 226 16.85 4.41 2.32
C VAL A 226 15.95 3.40 3.02
N LEU A 227 14.83 3.90 3.55
CA LEU A 227 13.74 3.09 4.08
C LEU A 227 12.51 3.31 3.21
N HIS A 228 11.89 2.22 2.76
CA HIS A 228 10.57 2.27 2.14
C HIS A 228 9.52 1.79 3.13
N LEU A 229 8.89 2.74 3.81
CA LEU A 229 7.92 2.45 4.85
C LEU A 229 6.51 2.34 4.28
N GLN A 230 5.86 1.20 4.51
CA GLN A 230 4.42 1.06 4.32
C GLN A 230 3.69 1.66 5.53
N ILE A 231 2.89 2.71 5.30
CA ILE A 231 2.12 3.35 6.37
C ILE A 231 0.97 2.44 6.79
N LYS A 232 0.92 2.10 8.08
CA LYS A 232 -0.10 1.20 8.63
C LYS A 232 -1.42 1.92 8.86
N GLU A 233 -2.53 1.20 8.71
CA GLU A 233 -3.87 1.77 8.86
C GLU A 233 -4.16 2.19 10.32
N GLU A 234 -3.59 1.50 11.31
CA GLU A 234 -3.72 1.89 12.73
C GLU A 234 -2.95 3.17 13.12
N TRP A 235 -2.16 3.72 12.20
CA TRP A 235 -1.44 4.99 12.40
C TRP A 235 -2.26 6.21 11.98
N VAL A 236 -3.41 6.02 11.34
CA VAL A 236 -4.27 7.11 10.87
C VAL A 236 -4.66 8.06 12.01
N GLY A 237 -4.53 9.37 11.75
CA GLY A 237 -4.78 10.43 12.71
C GLY A 237 -3.65 10.64 13.71
N LYS A 238 -2.49 9.99 13.51
CA LYS A 238 -1.32 10.08 14.41
C LYS A 238 -0.11 10.63 13.69
N GLU A 239 0.81 11.19 14.46
CA GLU A 239 2.14 11.55 13.99
C GLU A 239 3.09 10.36 14.18
N ILE A 240 3.82 9.99 13.13
CA ILE A 240 4.92 9.05 13.21
C ILE A 240 6.25 9.80 13.17
N THR A 241 7.20 9.39 14.02
CA THR A 241 8.57 9.93 14.01
C THR A 241 9.51 8.86 13.48
N VAL A 242 10.13 9.12 12.33
CA VAL A 242 11.03 8.18 11.64
C VAL A 242 12.49 8.60 11.87
N MET A 243 13.27 7.72 12.50
CA MET A 243 14.64 8.02 12.98
C MET A 243 15.67 7.05 12.38
N PRO A 244 16.52 7.51 11.44
CA PRO A 244 17.70 6.75 11.05
C PRO A 244 18.83 6.91 12.09
N TYR A 245 19.59 5.85 12.33
CA TYR A 245 20.72 5.87 13.25
C TYR A 245 21.75 4.78 12.99
N LEU A 246 23.00 5.03 13.40
CA LEU A 246 24.06 4.01 13.44
C LEU A 246 24.36 3.52 14.86
N LYS A 247 24.24 4.42 15.84
CA LYS A 247 24.49 4.13 17.26
C LYS A 247 23.21 4.07 18.07
N GLN A 248 22.46 5.17 18.10
CA GLN A 248 21.23 5.30 18.87
C GLN A 248 20.25 6.22 18.15
N ALA A 249 18.98 5.83 18.12
CA ALA A 249 17.89 6.66 17.59
C ALA A 249 17.74 7.94 18.40
N THR A 250 17.46 9.06 17.73
CA THR A 250 17.28 10.36 18.35
C THR A 250 16.25 11.19 17.59
N THR A 251 15.40 11.91 18.30
CA THR A 251 14.40 12.80 17.70
C THR A 251 15.03 14.01 17.01
N LYS A 252 16.28 14.37 17.34
CA LYS A 252 17.02 15.46 16.68
C LYS A 252 17.28 15.17 15.20
N THR A 253 17.41 13.89 14.84
CA THR A 253 17.63 13.44 13.46
C THR A 253 16.46 12.56 13.09
N SER A 254 15.32 13.19 12.81
CA SER A 254 14.08 12.51 12.50
C SER A 254 13.25 13.28 11.47
N VAL A 255 12.35 12.56 10.82
CA VAL A 255 11.24 13.15 10.06
C VAL A 255 9.95 12.84 10.80
N LYS A 256 9.13 13.87 11.03
CA LYS A 256 7.76 13.71 11.49
C LYS A 256 6.84 13.63 10.29
N THR A 257 6.02 12.59 10.26
CA THR A 257 5.02 12.40 9.20
C THR A 257 3.66 12.27 9.85
N GLU A 258 2.74 13.15 9.52
CA GLU A 258 1.34 13.05 9.94
C GLU A 258 0.60 12.08 9.02
N VAL A 259 -0.01 11.05 9.59
CA VAL A 259 -0.81 10.09 8.81
C VAL A 259 -2.24 10.60 8.73
N LEU A 260 -2.57 11.13 7.56
CA LEU A 260 -3.85 11.75 7.26
C LEU A 260 -4.94 10.70 7.06
N TYR A 261 -6.19 11.10 7.26
CA TYR A 261 -7.32 10.30 6.82
C TYR A 261 -7.43 10.36 5.30
N GLU A 262 -7.63 9.20 4.66
CA GLU A 262 -8.15 9.21 3.30
C GLU A 262 -9.56 9.83 3.35
N PRO A 263 -9.87 10.85 2.52
CA PRO A 263 -11.19 11.48 2.53
C PRO A 263 -12.30 10.45 2.30
N GLN A 264 -13.16 10.28 3.30
CA GLN A 264 -14.19 9.24 3.32
C GLN A 264 -15.40 9.66 4.14
N VAL A 265 -16.57 9.10 3.82
CA VAL A 265 -17.76 9.17 4.64
C VAL A 265 -17.95 7.82 5.30
N ARG A 266 -18.08 7.77 6.62
CA ARG A 266 -18.26 6.52 7.37
C ARG A 266 -19.57 6.54 8.14
N LEU A 267 -20.40 5.55 7.88
CA LEU A 267 -21.62 5.27 8.62
C LEU A 267 -21.28 4.22 9.68
N ILE A 268 -21.45 4.53 10.96
CA ILE A 268 -21.21 3.59 12.05
C ILE A 268 -22.56 3.12 12.58
N ILE A 269 -22.92 1.86 12.32
CA ILE A 269 -24.12 1.24 12.89
C ILE A 269 -23.79 0.76 14.30
N THR A 270 -24.27 1.50 15.29
CA THR A 270 -23.91 1.31 16.70
C THR A 270 -24.73 0.22 17.38
N ASN A 271 -24.40 -0.09 18.63
CA ASN A 271 -25.22 -0.89 19.55
C ASN A 271 -26.19 -0.05 20.40
N GLN A 272 -26.21 1.29 20.24
CA GLN A 272 -27.09 2.16 21.00
C GLN A 272 -28.54 1.97 20.52
N VAL A 273 -29.35 1.34 21.36
CA VAL A 273 -30.80 1.22 21.14
C VAL A 273 -31.44 2.60 21.30
N THR A 274 -32.18 3.05 20.29
CA THR A 274 -32.87 4.36 20.29
C THR A 274 -34.35 4.25 20.58
N GLY A 275 -34.90 3.04 20.49
CA GLY A 275 -36.28 2.73 20.79
C GLY A 275 -36.71 1.45 20.11
N TYR A 276 -37.99 1.37 19.80
CA TYR A 276 -38.64 0.22 19.20
C TYR A 276 -39.54 0.67 18.07
N THR A 277 -39.59 -0.11 17.01
CA THR A 277 -40.47 0.12 15.87
C THR A 277 -41.25 -1.15 15.54
N ILE A 278 -42.19 -1.04 14.62
CA ILE A 278 -43.00 -2.15 14.11
C ILE A 278 -42.46 -2.50 12.72
N GLN A 279 -42.08 -3.76 12.54
CA GLN A 279 -41.56 -4.28 11.28
C GLN A 279 -42.47 -5.40 10.79
N ARG A 280 -42.66 -5.50 9.48
CA ARG A 280 -43.36 -6.62 8.88
C ARG A 280 -42.59 -7.93 9.09
N LEU A 281 -43.29 -8.97 9.54
CA LEU A 281 -42.75 -10.32 9.62
C LEU A 281 -42.63 -10.92 8.21
N LYS A 282 -41.43 -11.37 7.82
CA LYS A 282 -41.23 -12.07 6.53
C LYS A 282 -41.66 -13.54 6.64
N GLY A 283 -41.91 -14.19 5.50
CA GLY A 283 -42.31 -15.60 5.45
C GLY A 283 -43.81 -15.85 5.55
N ASP A 284 -44.61 -14.78 5.54
CA ASP A 284 -46.06 -14.90 5.35
C ASP A 284 -46.40 -14.91 3.86
N SER A 285 -47.36 -15.75 3.45
CA SER A 285 -47.82 -15.88 2.07
C SER A 285 -48.61 -14.67 1.59
N ASP A 286 -49.21 -13.89 2.50
CA ASP A 286 -49.98 -12.70 2.13
C ASP A 286 -49.08 -11.44 2.08
N MET A 287 -49.08 -10.77 0.91
CA MET A 287 -48.36 -9.51 0.72
C MET A 287 -48.89 -8.39 1.62
N PHE A 288 -50.13 -8.50 2.08
CA PHE A 288 -50.81 -7.56 2.97
C PHE A 288 -50.99 -8.12 4.40
N SER A 289 -50.28 -9.21 4.72
CA SER A 289 -50.32 -9.80 6.05
C SER A 289 -50.05 -8.74 7.12
N LYS A 290 -50.91 -8.74 8.14
CA LYS A 290 -50.79 -7.92 9.35
C LYS A 290 -49.84 -8.53 10.38
N ASN A 291 -49.15 -9.63 10.06
CA ASN A 291 -48.17 -10.22 10.94
C ASN A 291 -46.94 -9.30 11.01
N VAL A 292 -46.78 -8.70 12.18
CA VAL A 292 -45.72 -7.75 12.48
C VAL A 292 -44.98 -8.15 13.74
N VAL A 293 -43.78 -7.62 13.88
CA VAL A 293 -42.93 -7.79 15.05
C VAL A 293 -42.49 -6.43 15.56
N ILE A 294 -42.41 -6.30 16.89
CA ILE A 294 -41.82 -5.13 17.52
C ILE A 294 -40.33 -5.41 17.71
N ILE A 295 -39.48 -4.56 17.14
CA ILE A 295 -38.03 -4.74 17.16
C ILE A 295 -37.31 -3.46 17.59
N PRO A 296 -36.10 -3.58 18.17
CA PRO A 296 -35.30 -2.42 18.52
C PRO A 296 -34.79 -1.68 17.28
N THR A 297 -34.68 -0.36 17.41
CA THR A 297 -33.96 0.52 16.49
C THR A 297 -32.59 0.88 17.07
N TYR A 298 -31.62 1.10 16.21
CA TYR A 298 -30.23 1.37 16.54
C TYR A 298 -29.75 2.63 15.86
N ARG A 299 -28.95 3.41 16.58
CA ARG A 299 -28.37 4.65 16.05
C ARG A 299 -27.30 4.34 15.00
N VAL A 300 -27.31 5.11 13.92
CA VAL A 300 -26.25 5.21 12.92
C VAL A 300 -25.65 6.60 12.98
N ASP A 301 -24.34 6.70 13.13
CA ASP A 301 -23.61 7.96 13.09
C ASP A 301 -22.90 8.13 11.75
N VAL A 302 -23.12 9.28 11.10
CA VAL A 302 -22.48 9.63 9.82
C VAL A 302 -21.32 10.57 10.09
N PHE A 303 -20.12 10.05 9.96
CA PHE A 303 -18.88 10.81 10.09
C PHE A 303 -18.34 11.19 8.72
N ASN A 304 -17.99 12.47 8.57
CA ASN A 304 -17.16 12.95 7.48
C ASN A 304 -15.70 12.98 7.95
N TYR A 305 -14.84 12.27 7.24
CA TYR A 305 -13.41 12.30 7.45
C TYR A 305 -12.78 13.13 6.34
N GLU A 306 -12.23 14.26 6.74
CA GLU A 306 -11.32 15.06 5.93
C GLU A 306 -9.90 14.78 6.38
N LYS A 307 -8.90 15.19 5.58
CA LYS A 307 -7.46 14.91 5.79
C LYS A 307 -7.00 15.00 7.25
N CYS A 308 -7.50 15.96 8.01
CA CYS A 308 -7.07 16.23 9.39
C CYS A 308 -8.22 16.19 10.43
N GLU A 309 -9.47 15.99 10.02
CA GLU A 309 -10.62 16.13 10.92
C GLU A 309 -11.63 15.00 10.75
N LYS A 310 -12.05 14.45 11.88
CA LYS A 310 -13.23 13.59 11.98
C LYS A 310 -14.38 14.42 12.52
N LYS A 311 -15.41 14.64 11.71
CA LYS A 311 -16.60 15.39 12.11
C LYS A 311 -17.86 14.53 12.05
N LEU A 312 -18.63 14.51 13.14
CA LEU A 312 -19.99 13.96 13.13
C LEU A 312 -20.90 14.93 12.39
N GLU A 313 -21.46 14.52 11.26
CA GLU A 313 -22.36 15.38 10.49
C GLU A 313 -23.80 15.25 10.98
N PHE A 314 -24.26 14.01 11.20
CA PHE A 314 -25.59 13.72 11.74
C PHE A 314 -25.73 12.25 12.14
N SER A 315 -26.88 11.92 12.71
CA SER A 315 -27.25 10.56 13.07
C SER A 315 -28.66 10.25 12.55
N PHE A 316 -28.94 8.96 12.33
CA PHE A 316 -30.27 8.45 12.00
C PHE A 316 -30.47 7.05 12.59
N ASN A 317 -31.65 6.46 12.40
CA ASN A 317 -32.01 5.19 13.03
C ASN A 317 -32.24 4.08 12.02
N VAL A 318 -31.76 2.87 12.36
CA VAL A 318 -31.99 1.66 11.56
C VAL A 318 -32.42 0.48 12.42
N THR A 319 -33.09 -0.47 11.79
CA THR A 319 -33.30 -1.81 12.34
C THR A 319 -32.09 -2.69 12.04
N ARG A 320 -31.71 -3.56 12.97
CA ARG A 320 -30.66 -4.59 12.75
C ARG A 320 -31.24 -6.01 12.67
N ASP A 321 -32.40 -6.21 13.30
CA ASP A 321 -33.09 -7.50 13.31
C ASP A 321 -33.95 -7.70 12.07
N ALA A 322 -34.07 -8.96 11.65
CA ALA A 322 -34.77 -9.37 10.45
C ALA A 322 -35.52 -10.68 10.71
N TRP A 323 -36.73 -10.59 11.24
CA TRP A 323 -37.50 -11.77 11.64
C TRP A 323 -38.24 -12.42 10.47
N TYR A 324 -38.19 -13.75 10.45
CA TYR A 324 -38.86 -14.59 9.46
C TYR A 324 -39.70 -15.68 10.15
N ASN A 325 -40.94 -15.85 9.71
CA ASN A 325 -41.86 -16.88 10.20
C ASN A 325 -41.48 -18.26 9.64
N LEU A 326 -41.11 -19.19 10.52
CA LEU A 326 -40.81 -20.57 10.14
C LEU A 326 -42.06 -21.46 10.07
N GLY A 327 -43.18 -21.00 10.59
CA GLY A 327 -44.42 -21.78 10.71
C GLY A 327 -45.01 -21.70 12.12
N VAL A 328 -46.06 -22.47 12.35
CA VAL A 328 -46.77 -22.51 13.63
C VAL A 328 -46.56 -23.87 14.30
N GLU A 329 -46.06 -23.86 15.53
CA GLU A 329 -45.83 -25.03 16.37
C GLU A 329 -46.59 -24.84 17.69
N ASN A 330 -47.45 -25.79 18.07
CA ASN A 330 -48.27 -25.72 19.29
C ASN A 330 -49.09 -24.41 19.43
N GLY A 331 -49.65 -23.92 18.32
CA GLY A 331 -50.43 -22.68 18.28
C GLY A 331 -49.62 -21.39 18.42
N LYS A 332 -48.29 -21.46 18.37
CA LYS A 332 -47.39 -20.29 18.43
C LYS A 332 -46.54 -20.20 17.16
N HIS A 333 -46.33 -18.97 16.68
CA HIS A 333 -45.38 -18.73 15.60
C HIS A 333 -43.97 -19.00 16.10
N LYS A 334 -43.19 -19.75 15.32
CA LYS A 334 -41.75 -19.91 15.53
C LYS A 334 -41.04 -19.00 14.55
N ILE A 335 -40.22 -18.08 15.05
CA ILE A 335 -39.58 -17.07 14.21
C ILE A 335 -38.06 -17.15 14.30
N LEU A 336 -37.40 -16.95 13.16
CA LEU A 336 -35.95 -16.95 12.99
C LEU A 336 -35.45 -15.52 12.77
N ASN A 337 -34.44 -15.08 13.53
CA ASN A 337 -33.74 -13.85 13.21
C ASN A 337 -32.69 -14.10 12.14
N ARG A 338 -32.80 -13.38 11.04
CA ARG A 338 -31.93 -13.48 9.86
C ARG A 338 -30.99 -12.29 9.72
N ALA A 339 -30.78 -11.53 10.80
CA ALA A 339 -29.85 -10.41 10.86
C ALA A 339 -28.50 -10.75 10.23
N PHE A 340 -27.93 -9.81 9.47
CA PHE A 340 -26.57 -9.96 8.98
C PHE A 340 -25.58 -9.83 10.13
N ILE A 341 -24.78 -10.87 10.34
CA ILE A 341 -23.70 -10.91 11.32
C ILE A 341 -22.40 -11.25 10.58
N PRO A 342 -21.35 -10.40 10.67
CA PRO A 342 -20.05 -10.70 10.07
C PRO A 342 -19.54 -12.07 10.52
N ALA A 343 -18.94 -12.84 9.61
CA ALA A 343 -18.28 -14.10 9.97
C ALA A 343 -17.14 -13.87 10.98
N ASP A 344 -16.47 -12.71 10.87
CA ASP A 344 -15.35 -12.28 11.71
C ASP A 344 -15.51 -10.79 12.04
N TRP A 345 -15.65 -10.47 13.33
CA TRP A 345 -15.85 -9.10 13.81
C TRP A 345 -14.60 -8.22 13.66
N SER A 346 -13.40 -8.79 13.51
CA SER A 346 -12.21 -8.02 13.12
C SER A 346 -12.30 -7.47 11.69
N LYS A 347 -13.23 -8.00 10.90
CA LYS A 347 -13.54 -7.59 9.53
C LYS A 347 -14.98 -7.07 9.48
N ASN A 348 -15.30 -6.04 10.26
CA ASN A 348 -16.63 -5.43 10.36
C ASN A 348 -16.74 -4.08 9.62
N LEU A 349 -15.68 -3.65 8.94
CA LEU A 349 -15.68 -2.50 8.03
C LEU A 349 -15.96 -2.97 6.60
N TYR A 350 -16.87 -2.26 5.93
CA TYR A 350 -17.32 -2.54 4.56
C TYR A 350 -17.25 -1.26 3.73
N GLY A 351 -16.96 -1.42 2.43
CA GLY A 351 -17.28 -0.37 1.47
C GLY A 351 -18.79 -0.27 1.28
N ALA A 352 -19.26 0.83 0.72
CA ALA A 352 -20.66 1.00 0.37
C ALA A 352 -20.81 1.51 -1.06
N MET A 353 -21.68 0.85 -1.83
CA MET A 353 -22.05 1.24 -3.17
C MET A 353 -23.46 1.84 -3.16
N TRP A 354 -23.60 3.06 -3.67
CA TRP A 354 -24.90 3.70 -3.85
C TRP A 354 -25.66 3.05 -5.00
N ILE A 355 -26.93 2.72 -4.76
CA ILE A 355 -27.90 2.38 -5.81
C ILE A 355 -29.01 3.44 -5.81
N PRO A 356 -29.28 4.10 -6.95
CA PRO A 356 -30.18 5.27 -6.99
C PRO A 356 -31.67 4.92 -6.88
N SER A 357 -32.05 3.65 -7.04
CA SER A 357 -33.45 3.24 -7.07
C SER A 357 -33.66 1.93 -6.33
N TYR A 358 -33.98 2.03 -5.05
CA TYR A 358 -34.36 0.92 -4.20
C TYR A 358 -35.43 1.35 -3.17
N PRO A 359 -36.56 0.63 -3.06
CA PRO A 359 -36.96 -0.48 -3.91
C PRO A 359 -37.12 -0.05 -5.37
N ARG A 360 -37.16 -1.00 -6.32
CA ARG A 360 -37.07 -0.68 -7.75
C ARG A 360 -38.10 0.38 -8.16
N PHE A 361 -37.66 1.34 -8.96
CA PHE A 361 -38.45 2.46 -9.50
C PHE A 361 -38.96 3.49 -8.49
N SER A 362 -38.55 3.41 -7.22
CA SER A 362 -38.94 4.41 -6.20
C SER A 362 -38.13 5.70 -6.22
N GLY A 363 -36.90 5.65 -6.75
CA GLY A 363 -35.94 6.77 -6.65
C GLY A 363 -35.43 7.06 -5.23
N MET A 364 -35.76 6.21 -4.25
CA MET A 364 -35.32 6.37 -2.86
C MET A 364 -33.86 5.93 -2.62
N GLY A 365 -33.41 4.96 -3.41
CA GLY A 365 -32.06 4.40 -3.36
C GLY A 365 -31.66 3.69 -2.05
N ALA A 366 -30.45 3.15 -2.04
CA ALA A 366 -29.89 2.39 -0.92
C ALA A 366 -28.34 2.33 -0.98
N PHE A 367 -27.72 1.96 0.14
CA PHE A 367 -26.28 1.74 0.25
C PHE A 367 -25.98 0.25 0.44
N ILE A 368 -25.51 -0.43 -0.60
CA ILE A 368 -25.12 -1.84 -0.55
C ILE A 368 -23.73 -1.97 0.06
N LEU A 369 -23.59 -2.82 1.07
CA LEU A 369 -22.30 -3.18 1.67
C LEU A 369 -21.47 -4.01 0.69
N THR A 370 -20.19 -3.68 0.56
CA THR A 370 -19.23 -4.40 -0.28
C THR A 370 -17.94 -4.71 0.45
N ARG A 371 -17.23 -5.74 -0.01
CA ARG A 371 -15.87 -6.05 0.42
C ARG A 371 -15.01 -6.26 -0.82
N TYR A 372 -14.01 -5.40 -1.00
CA TYR A 372 -13.17 -5.40 -2.22
C TYR A 372 -14.00 -5.33 -3.52
N GLY A 373 -15.13 -4.62 -3.50
CA GLY A 373 -16.06 -4.52 -4.62
C GLY A 373 -17.12 -5.62 -4.69
N GLU A 374 -16.95 -6.72 -3.96
CA GLU A 374 -17.88 -7.85 -3.96
C GLU A 374 -19.09 -7.61 -3.05
N ARG A 375 -20.27 -8.00 -3.52
CA ARG A 375 -21.54 -7.89 -2.77
C ARG A 375 -21.88 -9.14 -1.96
N LYS A 376 -21.18 -10.26 -2.22
CA LYS A 376 -21.30 -11.51 -1.46
C LYS A 376 -20.35 -11.45 -0.26
N LEU A 377 -20.90 -11.34 0.93
CA LEU A 377 -20.16 -11.09 2.16
C LEU A 377 -20.14 -12.35 3.05
N PRO A 378 -18.98 -12.76 3.58
CA PRO A 378 -18.91 -13.80 4.61
C PRO A 378 -19.70 -13.40 5.85
N ALA A 379 -20.60 -14.28 6.28
CA ALA A 379 -21.50 -14.04 7.42
C ALA A 379 -21.62 -15.30 8.29
N LYS A 380 -21.96 -15.12 9.57
CA LYS A 380 -22.27 -16.26 10.43
C LYS A 380 -23.44 -17.07 9.87
N PRO A 381 -23.37 -18.41 9.92
CA PRO A 381 -24.41 -19.26 9.36
C PRO A 381 -25.78 -18.98 9.96
N LEU A 382 -26.81 -19.00 9.11
CA LEU A 382 -28.19 -19.02 9.60
C LEU A 382 -28.44 -20.34 10.29
N LEU A 383 -29.26 -20.33 11.35
CA LEU A 383 -29.57 -21.55 12.08
C LEU A 383 -30.31 -22.60 11.23
N THR A 384 -31.15 -22.15 10.30
CA THR A 384 -31.85 -23.01 9.35
C THR A 384 -32.17 -22.23 8.07
N GLN A 385 -32.27 -22.95 6.96
CA GLN A 385 -32.80 -22.46 5.69
C GLN A 385 -34.14 -23.09 5.31
N LYS A 386 -34.76 -23.83 6.24
CA LYS A 386 -36.03 -24.52 6.04
C LYS A 386 -37.09 -24.06 7.04
N THR A 387 -38.33 -24.00 6.58
CA THR A 387 -39.51 -23.85 7.44
C THR A 387 -39.72 -25.12 8.27
N LEU A 388 -40.65 -25.06 9.23
CA LEU A 388 -41.03 -26.21 10.06
C LEU A 388 -41.57 -27.38 9.24
N GLU A 389 -42.23 -27.09 8.12
CA GLU A 389 -42.77 -28.08 7.18
C GLU A 389 -41.70 -28.60 6.20
N GLY A 390 -40.43 -28.22 6.39
CA GLY A 390 -39.30 -28.67 5.57
C GLY A 390 -39.15 -27.96 4.22
N LYS A 391 -39.98 -26.94 3.93
CA LYS A 391 -39.88 -26.14 2.71
C LYS A 391 -38.68 -25.21 2.78
N SER A 392 -38.01 -24.98 1.65
CA SER A 392 -36.96 -23.96 1.58
C SER A 392 -37.55 -22.58 1.85
N ILE A 393 -36.87 -21.83 2.70
CA ILE A 393 -37.23 -20.45 3.02
C ILE A 393 -36.98 -19.57 1.78
N ASP A 394 -37.94 -18.69 1.46
CA ASP A 394 -37.72 -17.61 0.50
C ASP A 394 -36.56 -16.71 0.99
N SER A 395 -35.53 -16.54 0.17
CA SER A 395 -34.23 -16.09 0.66
C SER A 395 -33.40 -15.38 -0.41
N PRO A 396 -32.90 -14.16 -0.13
CA PRO A 396 -31.77 -13.58 -0.88
C PRO A 396 -30.42 -14.24 -0.51
N ARG A 397 -30.40 -15.10 0.51
CA ARG A 397 -29.24 -15.84 1.03
C ARG A 397 -29.35 -17.32 0.66
N ASN A 398 -28.77 -17.69 -0.47
CA ASN A 398 -28.77 -19.08 -0.98
C ASN A 398 -27.73 -19.98 -0.28
N ASP A 399 -26.69 -19.37 0.29
CA ASP A 399 -25.61 -20.04 1.00
C ASP A 399 -25.64 -19.56 2.44
N GLU A 400 -25.76 -20.49 3.39
CA GLU A 400 -25.85 -20.13 4.79
C GLU A 400 -24.60 -19.41 5.27
N ASN A 401 -23.43 -19.54 4.65
CA ASN A 401 -22.19 -18.89 5.12
C ASN A 401 -21.97 -17.51 4.50
N PHE A 402 -22.82 -17.08 3.58
CA PHE A 402 -22.65 -15.80 2.88
C PHE A 402 -23.96 -15.03 2.77
N ALA A 403 -23.93 -13.73 2.97
CA ALA A 403 -25.05 -12.85 2.67
C ALA A 403 -24.73 -12.01 1.43
N SER A 404 -25.68 -11.89 0.51
CA SER A 404 -25.53 -11.08 -0.70
C SER A 404 -26.43 -9.84 -0.61
N ASP A 405 -25.97 -8.74 -1.20
CA ASP A 405 -26.74 -7.48 -1.32
C ASP A 405 -27.27 -6.96 0.03
N VAL A 406 -26.49 -7.13 1.10
CA VAL A 406 -26.80 -6.51 2.40
C VAL A 406 -26.71 -5.01 2.23
N MET A 407 -27.73 -4.27 2.66
CA MET A 407 -27.79 -2.83 2.41
C MET A 407 -28.43 -2.04 3.55
N ILE A 408 -28.19 -0.74 3.57
CA ILE A 408 -29.00 0.24 4.31
C ILE A 408 -30.04 0.81 3.34
N HIS A 409 -31.33 0.68 3.66
CA HIS A 409 -32.42 1.11 2.79
C HIS A 409 -33.64 1.58 3.57
N VAL A 410 -34.59 2.23 2.88
CA VAL A 410 -35.88 2.63 3.46
C VAL A 410 -36.62 1.45 4.13
N SER A 411 -37.12 1.66 5.33
CA SER A 411 -38.01 0.75 6.06
C SER A 411 -39.09 1.58 6.76
N GLY A 412 -39.80 1.01 7.74
CA GLY A 412 -41.00 1.64 8.28
C GLY A 412 -42.12 1.55 7.25
N VAL A 413 -43.10 2.45 7.31
CA VAL A 413 -44.09 2.56 6.24
C VAL A 413 -43.51 3.44 5.14
N TYR A 414 -43.52 2.96 3.89
CA TYR A 414 -43.05 3.70 2.73
C TYR A 414 -43.97 3.50 1.54
N GLU A 415 -44.06 4.49 0.67
CA GLU A 415 -44.96 4.51 -0.48
C GLU A 415 -44.20 4.21 -1.78
N ILE A 416 -44.81 3.40 -2.64
CA ILE A 416 -44.35 3.21 -4.03
C ILE A 416 -45.58 3.19 -4.94
N PHE A 417 -45.64 4.11 -5.89
CA PHE A 417 -46.73 4.25 -6.87
C PHE A 417 -48.11 4.38 -6.22
N GLY A 418 -48.22 5.15 -5.13
CA GLY A 418 -49.43 5.40 -4.36
C GLY A 418 -49.87 4.24 -3.46
N ILE A 419 -49.01 3.24 -3.27
CA ILE A 419 -49.27 2.08 -2.41
C ILE A 419 -48.29 2.09 -1.24
N ASP A 420 -48.84 2.04 -0.02
CA ASP A 420 -48.06 1.96 1.21
C ASP A 420 -47.62 0.52 1.50
N TYR A 421 -46.37 0.38 1.88
CA TYR A 421 -45.73 -0.87 2.27
C TYR A 421 -45.12 -0.73 3.65
N LEU A 422 -45.40 -1.70 4.52
CA LEU A 422 -44.64 -1.87 5.74
C LEU A 422 -43.36 -2.67 5.45
N GLY A 423 -42.21 -2.07 5.74
CA GLY A 423 -40.90 -2.66 5.58
C GLY A 423 -40.68 -3.90 6.43
N GLY A 424 -40.03 -4.90 5.83
CA GLY A 424 -39.50 -6.08 6.52
C GLY A 424 -38.17 -6.46 5.90
N SER A 425 -37.30 -7.11 6.68
CA SER A 425 -35.92 -7.36 6.29
C SER A 425 -35.61 -8.86 6.14
N TYR A 426 -34.73 -9.18 5.20
CA TYR A 426 -34.08 -10.51 5.07
C TYR A 426 -32.64 -10.53 5.61
N GLY A 427 -32.24 -9.49 6.35
CA GLY A 427 -30.90 -9.33 6.91
C GLY A 427 -30.25 -7.96 6.65
N CYS A 428 -30.94 -7.06 5.95
CA CYS A 428 -30.55 -5.67 5.70
C CYS A 428 -30.88 -4.75 6.88
N PHE A 429 -30.31 -3.54 6.85
CA PHE A 429 -30.54 -2.49 7.82
C PHE A 429 -31.61 -1.52 7.32
N GLY A 430 -32.78 -1.53 7.95
CA GLY A 430 -33.91 -0.71 7.50
C GLY A 430 -33.97 0.63 8.22
N PHE A 431 -33.89 1.75 7.52
CA PHE A 431 -34.08 3.11 8.03
C PHE A 431 -35.47 3.29 8.66
N ILE A 432 -35.54 3.94 9.82
CA ILE A 432 -36.78 4.28 10.52
C ILE A 432 -36.75 5.77 10.88
N PRO A 433 -37.77 6.56 10.50
CA PRO A 433 -37.89 7.96 10.89
C PRO A 433 -38.23 8.07 12.39
N ASP A 434 -37.85 9.18 13.02
CA ASP A 434 -38.01 9.36 14.47
C ASP A 434 -39.48 9.26 14.93
N ASP A 435 -40.43 9.66 14.10
CA ASP A 435 -41.88 9.56 14.36
C ASP A 435 -42.37 8.11 14.52
N ASP A 436 -41.66 7.14 13.93
CA ASP A 436 -41.97 5.70 14.00
C ASP A 436 -41.12 4.96 15.06
N ILE A 437 -40.48 5.71 15.97
CA ILE A 437 -39.67 5.17 17.07
C ILE A 437 -40.36 5.40 18.41
N TYR A 438 -40.71 4.29 19.05
CA TYR A 438 -41.34 4.29 20.37
C TYR A 438 -40.29 4.00 21.45
N GLY A 439 -40.21 4.85 22.46
CA GLY A 439 -39.20 4.70 23.51
C GLY A 439 -39.28 3.42 24.35
N THR A 440 -40.41 2.70 24.36
CA THR A 440 -40.55 1.39 25.04
C THR A 440 -41.38 0.41 24.22
N ILE A 441 -41.24 -0.88 24.52
CA ILE A 441 -42.02 -1.96 23.89
C ILE A 441 -43.51 -1.77 24.13
N GLU A 442 -43.93 -1.33 25.32
CA GLU A 442 -45.34 -1.09 25.67
C GLU A 442 -45.93 0.06 24.85
N LYS A 443 -45.14 1.10 24.57
CA LYS A 443 -45.57 2.20 23.68
C LYS A 443 -45.72 1.70 22.25
N ALA A 444 -44.78 0.89 21.77
CA ALA A 444 -44.89 0.26 20.44
C ALA A 444 -46.12 -0.66 20.35
N LYS A 445 -46.41 -1.47 21.37
CA LYS A 445 -47.63 -2.30 21.44
C LYS A 445 -48.91 -1.46 21.36
N LYS A 446 -48.97 -0.38 22.14
CA LYS A 446 -50.12 0.55 22.09
C LYS A 446 -50.26 1.22 20.73
N ALA A 447 -49.16 1.57 20.08
CA ALA A 447 -49.18 2.14 18.74
C ALA A 447 -49.66 1.12 17.70
N LEU A 448 -49.24 -0.14 17.82
CA LEU A 448 -49.73 -1.24 17.00
C LEU A 448 -51.24 -1.47 17.17
N GLU A 449 -51.72 -1.59 18.41
CA GLU A 449 -53.15 -1.77 18.74
C GLU A 449 -54.03 -0.64 18.20
N LYS A 450 -53.50 0.59 18.17
CA LYS A 450 -54.20 1.78 17.68
C LYS A 450 -53.89 2.13 16.22
N ASN A 451 -53.10 1.32 15.51
CA ASN A 451 -52.65 1.54 14.14
C ASN A 451 -52.00 2.93 13.92
N LEU A 452 -51.16 3.36 14.86
CA LEU A 452 -50.48 4.66 14.86
C LEU A 452 -49.10 4.66 14.18
N TYR A 453 -48.65 3.52 13.67
CA TYR A 453 -47.30 3.32 13.11
C TYR A 453 -47.22 3.50 11.59
N ALA A 454 -48.32 3.97 10.98
CA ALA A 454 -48.48 4.12 9.53
C ALA A 454 -49.08 5.50 9.19
N GLN A 455 -48.81 6.50 10.02
CA GLN A 455 -49.40 7.84 9.87
C GLN A 455 -48.65 8.69 8.84
N VAL A 456 -47.35 8.42 8.66
CA VAL A 456 -46.47 9.11 7.73
C VAL A 456 -45.56 8.11 7.03
N THR A 457 -45.16 8.42 5.80
CA THR A 457 -44.24 7.59 5.03
C THR A 457 -42.80 8.00 5.27
N SER A 458 -41.89 7.03 5.29
CA SER A 458 -40.45 7.22 5.47
C SER A 458 -39.75 7.80 4.23
N ASN A 459 -40.45 7.94 3.10
CA ASN A 459 -39.90 8.30 1.79
C ASN A 459 -39.05 9.57 1.82
N GLU A 460 -39.64 10.67 2.31
CA GLU A 460 -39.00 11.98 2.26
C GLU A 460 -37.83 12.08 3.23
N GLU A 461 -37.96 11.57 4.45
CA GLU A 461 -36.86 11.54 5.42
C GLU A 461 -35.71 10.65 4.95
N TRP A 462 -36.01 9.50 4.34
CA TRP A 462 -34.96 8.66 3.77
C TRP A 462 -34.22 9.36 2.62
N LYS A 463 -34.93 10.01 1.70
CA LYS A 463 -34.30 10.80 0.62
C LYS A 463 -33.41 11.91 1.18
N LYS A 464 -33.83 12.60 2.25
CA LYS A 464 -33.00 13.63 2.91
C LYS A 464 -31.71 13.01 3.45
N VAL A 465 -31.80 11.85 4.12
CA VAL A 465 -30.63 11.13 4.64
C VAL A 465 -29.69 10.72 3.51
N THR A 466 -30.21 10.09 2.44
CA THR A 466 -29.37 9.65 1.32
C THR A 466 -28.72 10.83 0.62
N ASN A 467 -29.47 11.89 0.31
CA ASN A 467 -28.94 13.08 -0.35
C ASN A 467 -27.82 13.71 0.47
N ARG A 468 -27.98 13.81 1.79
CA ARG A 468 -26.95 14.36 2.67
C ARG A 468 -25.68 13.51 2.70
N ILE A 469 -25.78 12.17 2.68
CA ILE A 469 -24.60 11.29 2.56
C ILE A 469 -23.91 11.49 1.20
N LEU A 470 -24.71 11.57 0.13
CA LEU A 470 -24.19 11.75 -1.23
C LEU A 470 -23.49 13.10 -1.38
N GLU A 471 -24.09 14.19 -0.90
CA GLU A 471 -23.49 15.54 -0.88
C GLU A 471 -22.14 15.58 -0.15
N LEU A 472 -21.98 14.82 0.93
CA LEU A 472 -20.70 14.72 1.64
C LEU A 472 -19.62 13.97 0.83
N SER A 473 -20.03 13.02 -0.01
CA SER A 473 -19.14 12.10 -0.72
C SER A 473 -18.76 12.54 -2.14
N PHE A 474 -19.71 13.08 -2.91
CA PHE A 474 -19.53 13.40 -4.33
C PHE A 474 -18.46 14.45 -4.62
N PRO A 475 -18.39 15.60 -3.90
CA PRO A 475 -17.49 16.70 -4.26
C PRO A 475 -16.00 16.32 -4.35
N GLN A 476 -15.56 15.35 -3.54
CA GLN A 476 -14.17 14.87 -3.53
C GLN A 476 -14.04 13.39 -3.92
N LYS A 477 -15.10 12.78 -4.48
CA LYS A 477 -15.16 11.33 -4.78
C LYS A 477 -14.76 10.46 -3.58
N LYS A 478 -15.21 10.86 -2.39
CA LYS A 478 -14.89 10.16 -1.14
C LYS A 478 -15.48 8.77 -1.16
N LYS A 479 -14.74 7.80 -0.60
CA LYS A 479 -15.27 6.46 -0.36
C LYS A 479 -16.38 6.54 0.70
N ILE A 480 -17.44 5.78 0.51
CA ILE A 480 -18.45 5.55 1.55
C ILE A 480 -18.14 4.21 2.20
N GLN A 481 -18.06 4.20 3.53
CA GLN A 481 -17.80 3.02 4.33
C GLN A 481 -18.91 2.80 5.35
N ILE A 482 -19.18 1.54 5.68
CA ILE A 482 -20.11 1.15 6.73
C ILE A 482 -19.35 0.31 7.74
N LEU A 483 -19.29 0.77 8.98
CA LEU A 483 -18.71 0.06 10.12
C LEU A 483 -19.84 -0.49 10.98
N LEU A 484 -19.77 -1.77 11.33
CA LEU A 484 -20.74 -2.42 12.21
C LEU A 484 -20.15 -2.64 13.59
N GLU A 485 -20.74 -2.07 14.63
CA GLU A 485 -20.39 -2.45 16.01
C GLU A 485 -20.85 -3.88 16.32
N GLU A 486 -20.10 -4.56 17.20
CA GLU A 486 -20.38 -5.93 17.60
C GLU A 486 -21.81 -6.07 18.13
N TYR A 487 -22.54 -7.00 17.55
CA TYR A 487 -23.94 -7.27 17.85
C TYR A 487 -24.17 -8.77 18.06
N LYS A 488 -24.90 -9.10 19.12
CA LYS A 488 -25.28 -10.48 19.45
C LYS A 488 -26.81 -10.58 19.41
N PRO A 489 -27.40 -10.94 18.25
CA PRO A 489 -28.85 -11.05 18.13
C PRO A 489 -29.37 -12.22 18.97
N LYS A 490 -30.65 -12.12 19.35
CA LYS A 490 -31.42 -13.31 19.71
C LYS A 490 -31.77 -14.06 18.42
N PHE A 491 -31.49 -15.36 18.36
CA PHE A 491 -31.54 -16.13 17.12
C PHE A 491 -32.91 -16.74 16.83
N ILE A 492 -33.70 -17.10 17.85
CA ILE A 492 -35.03 -17.70 17.71
C ILE A 492 -35.96 -17.11 18.77
N TYR A 493 -37.23 -16.95 18.42
CA TYR A 493 -38.34 -16.79 19.36
C TYR A 493 -39.49 -17.76 19.08
#